data_AF-G2YEU1-F1
#
_entry.id   AF-G2YEU1-F1
#
_cell.length_a   1.000
_cell.length_b   1.000
_cell.length_c   1.000
_cell.angle_alpha   90.00
_cell.angle_beta   90.00
_cell.angle_gamma   90.00
#
_symmetry.space_group_name_H-M   'P 1'
#
loop_
_entity.id
_entity.type
_entity.pdbx_description
1 polymer ?
#
loop_
_entity_poly.entity_id
_entity_poly.type
_entity_poly.pdbx_seq_one_letter_code
_entity_poly.pdbx_strand_id
1 'polypeptide(L)'
;MVAPAVPEITEEIVHESIDARSEVLAALRELGPPDLVQLIKQAPRNPGKQIGVYHHVTGVDASSSASLAAYINTLTYKETHQSTTKIVEGVYCCYNAFSRLDMRVHVTIPGSVDSYCIDERGDKRTTTDELWLETYLCSVLRAYSYADDGSGDTIRKIIGIPPGCRTVVLQRYTI
;
A
#
# COMPACT_ATOMS: atom_id res chain seq x y z
N MET A 1 13.20 6.94 18.96
CA MET A 1 11.86 7.40 18.54
C MET A 1 11.00 6.16 18.38
N VAL A 2 10.01 5.94 19.24
CA VAL A 2 9.09 4.80 19.12
C VAL A 2 8.21 5.08 17.90
N ALA A 3 8.44 4.38 16.80
CA ALA A 3 7.54 4.47 15.66
C ALA A 3 6.19 3.87 16.12
N PRO A 4 5.07 4.62 16.05
CA PRO A 4 3.77 4.06 16.39
C PRO A 4 3.51 2.82 15.53
N ALA A 5 2.93 1.78 16.15
CA ALA A 5 2.58 0.56 15.46
C ALA A 5 1.64 0.89 14.30
N VAL A 6 1.98 0.43 13.10
CA VAL A 6 1.09 0.59 11.93
C VAL A 6 -0.11 -0.31 12.21
N PRO A 7 -1.35 0.21 12.23
CA PRO A 7 -2.53 -0.62 12.43
C PRO A 7 -2.68 -1.58 11.25
N GLU A 8 -2.65 -2.87 11.55
CA GLU A 8 -2.80 -3.95 10.59
C GLU A 8 -4.21 -4.54 10.70
N ILE A 9 -4.78 -4.89 9.55
CA ILE A 9 -6.07 -5.58 9.46
C ILE A 9 -5.76 -7.00 8.96
N THR A 10 -6.31 -8.01 9.63
CA THR A 10 -6.16 -9.42 9.22
C THR A 10 -7.15 -9.76 8.11
N GLU A 11 -6.67 -10.40 7.04
CA GLU A 11 -7.51 -10.92 5.96
C GLU A 11 -8.19 -12.23 6.38
N GLU A 12 -9.43 -12.46 5.95
CA GLU A 12 -10.08 -13.76 6.10
C GLU A 12 -9.53 -14.76 5.09
N ILE A 13 -9.33 -14.30 3.85
CA ILE A 13 -8.73 -15.05 2.75
C ILE A 13 -7.45 -14.33 2.31
N VAL A 14 -6.34 -15.06 2.20
CA VAL A 14 -5.06 -14.47 1.78
C VAL A 14 -5.20 -13.84 0.39
N HIS A 15 -4.71 -12.61 0.24
CA HIS A 15 -4.77 -11.77 -0.98
C HIS A 15 -6.13 -11.11 -1.27
N GLU A 16 -7.14 -11.30 -0.43
CA GLU A 16 -8.46 -10.68 -0.58
C GLU A 16 -8.38 -9.16 -0.76
N SER A 17 -7.48 -8.47 -0.04
CA SER A 17 -7.33 -7.01 -0.16
C SER A 17 -6.81 -6.58 -1.54
N ILE A 18 -5.95 -7.38 -2.17
CA ILE A 18 -5.39 -7.13 -3.50
C ILE A 18 -6.45 -7.38 -4.57
N ASP A 19 -7.24 -8.43 -4.39
CA ASP A 19 -8.32 -8.79 -5.32
C ASP A 19 -9.42 -7.72 -5.27
N ALA A 20 -9.89 -7.34 -4.07
CA ALA A 20 -10.85 -6.26 -3.89
C ALA A 20 -10.36 -4.93 -4.48
N ARG A 21 -9.05 -4.63 -4.35
CA ARG A 21 -8.44 -3.45 -4.99
C ARG A 21 -8.49 -3.53 -6.52
N SER A 22 -8.28 -4.72 -7.08
CA SER A 22 -8.32 -4.94 -8.52
C SER A 22 -9.74 -4.79 -9.08
N GLU A 23 -10.75 -5.25 -8.34
CA GLU A 23 -12.17 -5.11 -8.73
C GLU A 23 -12.62 -3.65 -8.82
N VAL A 24 -12.15 -2.80 -7.89
CA VAL A 24 -12.53 -1.38 -7.88
C VAL A 24 -11.68 -0.52 -8.82
N LEU A 25 -10.61 -1.06 -9.41
CA LEU A 25 -9.61 -0.32 -10.20
C LEU A 25 -10.25 0.47 -11.35
N ALA A 26 -11.16 -0.15 -12.11
CA ALA A 26 -11.88 0.49 -13.22
C ALA A 26 -12.80 1.64 -12.77
N ALA A 27 -13.25 1.61 -11.52
CA ALA A 27 -14.10 2.64 -10.92
C ALA A 27 -13.30 3.79 -10.29
N LEU A 28 -11.98 3.65 -10.13
CA LEU A 28 -11.15 4.69 -9.52
C LEU A 28 -11.13 5.95 -10.38
N ARG A 29 -11.26 7.09 -9.70
CA ARG A 29 -11.20 8.42 -10.31
C ARG A 29 -10.24 9.29 -9.50
N GLU A 30 -9.79 10.37 -10.13
CA GLU A 30 -8.99 11.40 -9.48
C GLU A 30 -7.67 10.82 -8.94
N LEU A 31 -7.18 11.31 -7.78
CA LEU A 31 -5.91 10.82 -7.19
C LEU A 31 -5.98 9.37 -6.67
N GLY A 32 -7.17 8.76 -6.61
CA GLY A 32 -7.36 7.38 -6.15
C GLY A 32 -7.20 7.17 -4.63
N PRO A 33 -7.30 5.90 -4.18
CA PRO A 33 -7.27 5.53 -2.78
C PRO A 33 -5.84 5.60 -2.21
N PRO A 34 -5.67 5.53 -0.86
CA PRO A 34 -4.35 5.38 -0.25
C PRO A 34 -3.60 4.16 -0.80
N ASP A 35 -2.28 4.15 -0.59
CA ASP A 35 -1.46 3.01 -0.98
C ASP A 35 -1.81 1.82 -0.08
N LEU A 36 -1.95 0.65 -0.70
CA LEU A 36 -2.25 -0.60 0.00
C LEU A 36 -0.95 -1.37 0.17
N VAL A 37 -0.72 -1.87 1.38
CA VAL A 37 0.39 -2.78 1.66
C VAL A 37 -0.20 -4.04 2.25
N GLN A 38 -0.01 -5.16 1.56
CA GLN A 38 -0.40 -6.48 2.01
C GLN A 38 0.86 -7.28 2.35
N LEU A 39 0.81 -8.04 3.44
CA LEU A 39 1.93 -8.83 3.97
C LEU A 39 1.41 -10.21 4.30
N ILE A 40 2.18 -11.23 3.95
CA ILE A 40 1.90 -12.61 4.36
C ILE A 40 2.86 -12.97 5.49
N LYS A 41 2.26 -13.27 6.64
CA LYS A 41 2.94 -13.73 7.84
C LYS A 41 2.82 -15.24 7.93
N GLN A 42 3.93 -15.91 8.21
CA GLN A 42 4.00 -17.36 8.36
C GLN A 42 4.59 -17.73 9.73
N ALA A 43 3.95 -18.67 10.40
CA ALA A 43 4.47 -19.20 11.67
C ALA A 43 5.67 -20.14 11.40
N PRO A 44 6.82 -19.97 12.08
CA PRO A 44 8.00 -20.82 11.89
C PRO A 44 7.72 -22.29 12.17
N ARG A 45 6.79 -22.58 13.08
CA ARG A 45 6.43 -23.93 13.50
C ARG A 45 5.38 -24.60 12.61
N ASN A 46 4.66 -23.85 11.77
CA ASN A 46 3.64 -24.41 10.89
C ASN A 46 3.62 -23.64 9.55
N PRO A 47 4.46 -24.05 8.58
CA PRO A 47 4.58 -23.34 7.31
C PRO A 47 3.30 -23.36 6.46
N GLY A 48 2.38 -24.30 6.72
CA GLY A 48 1.09 -24.36 6.03
C GLY A 48 0.04 -23.36 6.53
N LYS A 49 0.30 -22.63 7.63
CA LYS A 49 -0.61 -21.60 8.13
C LYS A 49 -0.03 -20.21 7.83
N GLN A 50 -0.47 -19.66 6.71
CA GLN A 50 -0.20 -18.28 6.32
C GLN A 50 -1.34 -17.38 6.79
N ILE A 51 -1.00 -16.17 7.23
CA ILE A 51 -1.93 -15.14 7.67
C ILE A 51 -1.67 -13.93 6.79
N GLY A 52 -2.67 -13.52 6.03
CA GLY A 52 -2.66 -12.26 5.31
C GLY A 52 -2.97 -11.12 6.26
N VAL A 53 -2.17 -10.06 6.22
CA VAL A 53 -2.50 -8.79 6.87
C VAL A 53 -2.29 -7.66 5.88
N TYR A 54 -3.05 -6.59 6.02
CA TYR A 54 -2.87 -5.41 5.18
C TYR A 54 -3.05 -4.13 5.98
N HIS A 55 -2.49 -3.04 5.45
CA HIS A 55 -2.70 -1.70 5.96
C HIS A 55 -2.67 -0.69 4.82
N HIS A 56 -3.26 0.47 5.08
CA HIS A 56 -3.22 1.60 4.16
C HIS A 56 -2.19 2.61 4.62
N VAL A 57 -1.45 3.18 3.66
CA VAL A 57 -0.40 4.17 3.94
C VAL A 57 -0.44 5.28 2.91
N THR A 58 0.04 6.46 3.29
CA THR A 58 0.31 7.59 2.40
C THR A 58 1.69 8.16 2.69
N GLY A 59 2.29 8.83 1.70
CA GLY A 59 3.57 9.52 1.87
C GLY A 59 4.80 8.60 1.90
N VAL A 60 4.69 7.37 1.41
CA VAL A 60 5.87 6.54 1.12
C VAL A 60 6.44 6.98 -0.24
N ASP A 61 7.76 6.97 -0.35
CA ASP A 61 8.44 7.23 -1.61
C ASP A 61 8.18 6.12 -2.63
N ALA A 62 7.38 6.42 -3.65
CA ALA A 62 7.04 5.54 -4.75
C ALA A 62 7.83 5.84 -6.04
N SER A 63 9.01 6.47 -5.91
CA SER A 63 9.90 6.76 -7.05
C SER A 63 10.51 5.54 -7.72
N SER A 64 10.57 4.40 -7.03
CA SER A 64 11.15 3.17 -7.55
C SER A 64 10.66 1.93 -6.81
N SER A 65 10.79 0.77 -7.47
CA SER A 65 10.56 -0.53 -6.83
C SER A 65 11.50 -0.79 -5.65
N ALA A 66 12.72 -0.26 -5.69
CA ALA A 66 13.70 -0.38 -4.61
C ALA A 66 13.24 0.36 -3.34
N SER A 67 12.71 1.59 -3.46
CA SER A 67 12.16 2.35 -2.33
C SER A 67 11.01 1.61 -1.65
N LEU A 68 10.10 1.04 -2.44
CA LEU A 68 8.96 0.28 -1.94
C LEU A 68 9.37 -1.06 -1.31
N ALA A 69 10.34 -1.76 -1.90
CA ALA A 69 10.90 -2.98 -1.32
C ALA A 69 11.63 -2.69 0.01
N ALA A 70 12.36 -1.57 0.09
CA ALA A 70 13.00 -1.12 1.33
C ALA A 70 11.97 -0.82 2.43
N TYR A 71 10.83 -0.24 2.07
CA TYR A 71 9.71 -0.04 2.99
C TYR A 71 9.19 -1.38 3.55
N ILE A 72 8.92 -2.38 2.70
CA ILE A 72 8.49 -3.73 3.14
C ILE A 72 9.57 -4.37 4.03
N ASN A 73 10.84 -4.29 3.65
CA ASN A 73 11.95 -4.82 4.45
C ASN A 73 12.05 -4.18 5.84
N THR A 74 11.71 -2.90 5.97
CA THR A 74 11.66 -2.21 7.26
C THR A 74 10.57 -2.79 8.16
N LEU A 75 9.43 -3.20 7.59
CA LEU A 75 8.35 -3.87 8.33
C LEU A 75 8.78 -5.27 8.80
N THR A 76 9.47 -6.03 7.94
CA THR A 76 10.03 -7.35 8.28
C THR A 76 10.98 -7.27 9.47
N TYR A 77 11.84 -6.26 9.52
CA TYR A 77 12.76 -6.08 10.64
C TYR A 77 12.02 -5.74 11.94
N LYS A 78 11.01 -4.87 11.90
CA LYS A 78 10.20 -4.52 13.08
C LYS A 78 9.48 -5.72 13.66
N GLU A 79 8.88 -6.54 12.80
CA GLU A 79 8.06 -7.69 13.18
C GLU A 79 8.89 -8.84 13.79
N THR A 80 10.13 -9.00 13.34
CA THR A 80 11.07 -10.05 13.81
C THR A 80 11.42 -9.90 15.30
N HIS A 81 11.36 -8.69 15.85
CA HIS A 81 11.73 -8.43 17.25
C HIS A 81 10.57 -8.61 18.23
N GLN A 82 9.32 -8.72 17.75
CA GLN A 82 8.13 -8.67 18.62
C GLN A 82 7.14 -9.82 18.39
N SER A 83 7.18 -10.50 17.24
CA SER A 83 6.18 -11.50 16.89
C SER A 83 6.74 -12.91 16.77
N THR A 84 5.86 -13.90 16.92
CA THR A 84 6.18 -15.32 16.70
C THR A 84 6.05 -15.74 15.23
N THR A 85 5.79 -14.79 14.33
CA THR A 85 5.52 -14.99 12.90
C THR A 85 6.54 -14.22 12.05
N LYS A 86 6.91 -14.77 10.90
CA LYS A 86 7.86 -14.13 9.98
C LYS A 86 7.11 -13.64 8.75
N ILE A 87 7.45 -12.45 8.27
CA ILE A 87 6.96 -11.97 6.97
C ILE A 87 7.71 -12.73 5.88
N VAL A 88 6.97 -13.43 5.04
CA VAL A 88 7.51 -14.23 3.92
C VAL A 88 7.24 -13.58 2.56
N GLU A 89 6.22 -12.75 2.48
CA GLU A 89 5.81 -12.08 1.25
C GLU A 89 5.20 -10.72 1.58
N GLY A 90 5.34 -9.76 0.67
CA GLY A 90 4.65 -8.48 0.75
C GLY A 90 4.37 -7.88 -0.62
N VAL A 91 3.23 -7.22 -0.75
CA VAL A 91 2.81 -6.51 -1.95
C VAL A 91 2.50 -5.07 -1.60
N TYR A 92 3.15 -4.15 -2.31
CA TYR A 92 2.86 -2.72 -2.24
C TYR A 92 2.11 -2.29 -3.49
N CYS A 93 0.92 -1.70 -3.34
CA CYS A 93 0.10 -1.19 -4.43
C CYS A 93 -0.05 0.33 -4.35
N CYS A 94 0.38 1.03 -5.40
CA CYS A 94 0.25 2.48 -5.54
C CYS A 94 -0.51 2.81 -6.83
N TYR A 95 -1.61 3.53 -6.71
CA TYR A 95 -2.39 3.94 -7.88
C TYR A 95 -1.74 5.11 -8.60
N ASN A 96 -1.58 4.99 -9.92
CA ASN A 96 -1.17 6.07 -10.80
C ASN A 96 -2.41 6.65 -11.50
N ALA A 97 -2.77 7.89 -11.13
CA ALA A 97 -3.93 8.58 -11.66
C ALA A 97 -3.75 9.12 -13.09
N PHE A 98 -2.52 9.37 -13.54
CA PHE A 98 -2.23 9.88 -14.88
C PHE A 98 -2.49 8.81 -15.93
N SER A 99 -1.91 7.63 -15.73
CA SER A 99 -2.03 6.51 -16.65
C SER A 99 -3.13 5.51 -16.28
N ARG A 100 -3.84 5.72 -15.16
CA ARG A 100 -4.93 4.85 -14.65
C ARG A 100 -4.50 3.39 -14.49
N LEU A 101 -3.32 3.22 -13.88
CA LEU A 101 -2.70 1.93 -13.63
C LEU A 101 -2.47 1.78 -12.12
N ASP A 102 -2.51 0.56 -11.62
CA ASP A 102 -2.10 0.23 -10.26
C ASP A 102 -0.68 -0.36 -10.31
N MET A 103 0.30 0.40 -9.84
CA MET A 103 1.69 -0.05 -9.73
C MET A 103 1.83 -0.98 -8.54
N ARG A 104 2.42 -2.16 -8.76
CA ARG A 104 2.59 -3.20 -7.74
C ARG A 104 4.03 -3.65 -7.63
N VAL A 105 4.51 -3.74 -6.40
CA VAL A 105 5.82 -4.31 -6.07
C VAL A 105 5.59 -5.51 -5.18
N HIS A 106 5.95 -6.69 -5.69
CA HIS A 106 5.87 -7.96 -5.00
C HIS A 106 7.25 -8.34 -4.48
N VAL A 107 7.35 -8.59 -3.18
CA VAL A 107 8.59 -8.93 -2.50
C VAL A 107 8.42 -10.30 -1.85
N THR A 108 9.26 -11.26 -2.23
CA THR A 108 9.36 -12.56 -1.58
C THR A 108 10.59 -12.60 -0.69
N ILE A 109 10.49 -13.11 0.54
CA ILE A 109 11.57 -13.07 1.56
C ILE A 109 11.92 -14.49 2.05
N PRO A 110 13.22 -14.89 2.05
CA PRO A 110 14.33 -14.28 1.32
C PRO A 110 14.22 -14.66 -0.17
N GLY A 111 14.14 -13.66 -1.05
CA GLY A 111 13.79 -13.94 -2.44
C GLY A 111 13.93 -12.73 -3.35
N SER A 112 13.05 -12.69 -4.35
CA SER A 112 13.04 -11.70 -5.43
C SER A 112 12.10 -10.53 -5.16
N VAL A 113 12.39 -9.42 -5.83
CA VAL A 113 11.47 -8.29 -5.98
C VAL A 113 10.99 -8.30 -7.43
N ASP A 114 9.68 -8.45 -7.65
CA ASP A 114 9.03 -8.28 -8.96
C ASP A 114 8.22 -6.98 -8.96
N SER A 115 8.25 -6.25 -10.06
CA SER A 115 7.49 -5.02 -10.19
C SER A 115 6.71 -5.00 -11.50
N TYR A 116 5.43 -4.69 -11.39
CA TYR A 116 4.49 -4.72 -12.50
C TYR A 116 3.39 -3.70 -12.29
N CYS A 117 2.60 -3.43 -13.33
CA CYS A 117 1.40 -2.62 -13.20
C CYS A 117 0.17 -3.38 -13.71
N ILE A 118 -0.99 -3.07 -13.15
CA ILE A 118 -2.29 -3.60 -13.54
C ILE A 118 -3.11 -2.46 -14.15
N ASP A 119 -3.68 -2.67 -15.33
CA ASP A 119 -4.56 -1.69 -15.96
C ASP A 119 -6.03 -1.84 -15.53
N GLU A 120 -6.88 -0.90 -15.97
CA GLU A 120 -8.32 -0.93 -15.67
C GLU A 120 -9.02 -2.22 -16.14
N ARG A 121 -8.39 -3.03 -17.01
CA ARG A 121 -8.91 -4.32 -17.49
C ARG A 121 -8.41 -5.50 -16.66
N GLY A 122 -7.47 -5.28 -15.75
CA GLY A 122 -6.82 -6.32 -14.97
C GLY A 122 -5.58 -6.93 -15.63
N ASP A 123 -5.11 -6.39 -16.76
CA ASP A 123 -3.98 -6.95 -17.48
C ASP A 123 -2.64 -6.53 -16.85
N LYS A 124 -1.75 -7.52 -16.62
CA LYS A 124 -0.39 -7.30 -16.09
C LYS A 124 0.52 -6.72 -17.18
N ARG A 125 1.16 -5.59 -16.89
CA ARG A 125 2.09 -4.89 -17.77
C ARG A 125 3.43 -4.62 -17.09
N THR A 126 4.46 -4.44 -17.90
CA THR A 126 5.81 -4.08 -17.45
C THR A 126 5.84 -2.59 -17.10
N THR A 127 6.50 -2.25 -15.99
CA THR A 127 6.71 -0.87 -15.56
C THR A 127 7.81 -0.19 -16.36
N THR A 128 7.69 1.12 -16.59
CA THR A 128 8.73 1.98 -17.18
C THR A 128 9.09 3.10 -16.21
N ASP A 129 10.24 3.77 -16.43
CA ASP A 129 10.69 4.88 -15.58
C ASP A 129 9.69 6.06 -15.58
N GLU A 130 9.03 6.30 -16.72
CA GLU A 130 7.96 7.31 -16.83
C GLU A 130 6.77 6.98 -15.93
N LEU A 131 6.34 5.71 -15.90
CA LEU A 131 5.25 5.26 -15.02
C LEU A 131 5.63 5.40 -13.54
N TRP A 132 6.89 5.14 -13.18
CA TRP A 132 7.38 5.35 -11.82
C TRP A 132 7.39 6.83 -11.43
N LEU A 133 7.79 7.71 -12.34
CA LEU A 133 7.77 9.15 -12.11
C LEU A 133 6.34 9.67 -11.91
N GLU A 134 5.39 9.27 -12.76
CA GLU A 134 3.97 9.61 -12.60
C GLU A 134 3.42 9.12 -11.26
N THR A 135 3.80 7.91 -10.85
CA THR A 135 3.36 7.28 -9.60
C THR A 135 3.91 8.01 -8.38
N TYR A 136 5.18 8.43 -8.43
CA TYR A 136 5.78 9.28 -7.41
C TYR A 136 5.03 10.60 -7.24
N LEU A 137 4.69 11.27 -8.34
CA LEU A 137 3.89 12.50 -8.28
C LEU A 137 2.51 12.24 -7.68
N CYS A 138 1.85 11.14 -8.06
CA CYS A 138 0.57 10.74 -7.51
C CYS A 138 0.65 10.47 -5.99
N SER A 139 1.68 9.77 -5.53
CA SER A 139 1.82 9.43 -4.09
C SER A 139 2.05 10.69 -3.25
N VAL A 140 2.84 11.64 -3.74
CA VAL A 140 3.07 12.94 -3.08
C VAL A 140 1.80 13.76 -3.03
N LEU A 141 1.10 13.95 -4.16
CA LEU A 141 -0.16 14.70 -4.22
C LEU A 141 -1.23 14.08 -3.31
N ARG A 142 -1.32 12.76 -3.30
CA ARG A 142 -2.22 12.03 -2.40
C ARG A 142 -1.86 12.25 -0.94
N ALA A 143 -0.57 12.20 -0.58
CA ALA A 143 -0.15 12.45 0.79
C ALA A 143 -0.58 13.84 1.28
N TYR A 144 -0.40 14.88 0.45
CA TYR A 144 -0.88 16.23 0.77
C TYR A 144 -2.41 16.29 0.89
N SER A 145 -3.15 15.68 -0.05
CA SER A 145 -4.61 15.68 -0.03
C SER A 145 -5.21 15.00 1.20
N TYR A 146 -4.52 14.02 1.78
CA TYR A 146 -4.97 13.32 3.00
C TYR A 146 -4.46 13.96 4.29
N ALA A 147 -3.38 14.75 4.22
CA ALA A 147 -2.85 15.49 5.35
C ALA A 147 -3.65 16.78 5.64
N ASP A 148 -4.40 17.29 4.65
CA ASP A 148 -5.32 18.41 4.85
C ASP A 148 -6.55 17.95 5.66
N ASP A 149 -6.60 18.37 6.92
CA ASP A 149 -7.60 18.01 7.92
C ASP A 149 -8.89 18.84 7.85
N GLY A 150 -9.05 19.66 6.80
CA GLY A 150 -10.24 20.47 6.61
C GLY A 150 -10.26 21.73 7.48
N SER A 151 -9.10 22.23 7.94
CA SER A 151 -8.95 23.58 8.51
C SER A 151 -9.14 24.71 7.49
N GLY A 152 -9.36 24.37 6.21
CA GLY A 152 -10.25 25.15 5.36
C GLY A 152 -9.63 26.37 4.70
N ASP A 153 -8.48 26.19 4.03
CA ASP A 153 -8.14 27.05 2.90
C ASP A 153 -7.63 26.21 1.73
N THR A 154 -8.55 25.94 0.81
CA THR A 154 -8.33 25.47 -0.58
C THR A 154 -7.75 24.06 -0.81
N ILE A 155 -8.63 23.07 -0.97
CA ILE A 155 -8.80 22.26 -2.20
C ILE A 155 -10.19 21.60 -2.14
N ARG A 156 -11.03 21.93 -3.13
CA ARG A 156 -12.44 21.55 -3.16
C ARG A 156 -12.61 20.06 -3.48
N LYS A 157 -13.46 19.41 -2.66
CA LYS A 157 -14.33 18.25 -2.97
C LYS A 157 -13.71 17.16 -3.84
N ILE A 158 -13.28 16.07 -3.20
CA ILE A 158 -13.10 14.77 -3.85
C ILE A 158 -13.79 13.71 -2.99
N ILE A 159 -14.77 13.04 -3.60
CA ILE A 159 -15.76 12.14 -2.98
C ILE A 159 -15.31 10.69 -3.24
N GLY A 160 -15.42 9.79 -2.25
CA GLY A 160 -15.38 8.35 -2.55
C GLY A 160 -14.93 7.36 -1.46
N ILE A 161 -14.75 7.76 -0.20
CA ILE A 161 -14.25 6.82 0.84
C ILE A 161 -15.33 6.55 1.90
N PRO A 162 -15.70 5.28 2.16
CA PRO A 162 -16.60 4.90 3.24
C PRO A 162 -16.11 5.41 4.60
N PRO A 163 -17.00 5.82 5.50
CA PRO A 163 -16.65 6.46 6.77
C PRO A 163 -15.76 5.61 7.69
N GLY A 164 -15.75 4.28 7.54
CA GLY A 164 -14.91 3.36 8.33
C GLY A 164 -13.41 3.42 8.02
N CYS A 165 -12.99 4.01 6.89
CA CYS A 165 -11.58 4.07 6.50
C CYS A 165 -10.90 5.40 6.90
N ARG A 166 -11.65 6.36 7.45
CA ARG A 166 -11.13 7.69 7.85
C ARG A 166 -10.29 7.65 9.12
N THR A 167 -10.48 6.64 9.97
CA THR A 167 -9.86 6.60 11.31
C THR A 167 -8.38 6.20 11.29
N VAL A 168 -7.89 5.58 10.21
CA VAL A 168 -6.51 5.07 10.17
C VAL A 168 -5.49 6.14 9.76
N VAL A 169 -5.92 7.21 9.08
CA VAL A 169 -5.01 8.26 8.57
C VAL A 169 -4.72 9.33 9.62
N LEU A 170 -5.62 9.54 10.59
CA LEU A 170 -5.48 10.62 11.60
C LEU A 170 -4.53 10.31 12.75
N GLN A 171 -4.04 9.07 12.90
CA GLN A 171 -3.17 8.70 14.03
C GLN A 171 -1.69 9.09 13.83
N ARG A 172 -1.35 9.80 12.75
CA ARG A 172 0.00 10.34 12.51
C ARG A 172 0.22 11.79 12.97
N TYR A 173 -0.82 12.48 13.45
CA TYR A 173 -0.71 13.85 13.95
C TYR A 173 -1.42 14.02 15.30
N THR A 174 -0.90 13.35 16.33
CA THR A 174 -1.14 13.76 17.71
C THR A 174 0.21 13.74 18.43
N ILE A 175 0.81 14.93 18.54
CA ILE A 175 1.69 15.27 19.65
C ILE A 175 0.79 15.92 20.69
#